data_AF-A0A9D1VIK6-F1
#
_entry.id   AF-A0A9D1VIK6-F1
#
_cell.length_a   1.000
_cell.length_b   1.000
_cell.length_c   1.000
_cell.angle_alpha   90.00
_cell.angle_beta   90.00
_cell.angle_gamma   90.00
#
_symmetry.space_group_name_H-M   'P 1'
#
loop_
_entity.id
_entity.type
_entity.pdbx_description
1 polymer ?
#
loop_
_entity_poly.entity_id
_entity_poly.type
_entity_poly.pdbx_seq_one_letter_code
_entity_poly.pdbx_strand_id
1 'polypeptide(L)'
;MKTKYCPNCGKEIDINASKCTHCGFIFNNSQNQAPQQPAPQRPRKSSKKFIYVLSCLLILLIALGGYAIYTNRRPSFNQSQSSHSSSSSSSNTDNNSSSQSSSSSYHDNINWDSSKASSFDDQFQSWANKMHQSYTSGDTTFDGVSYPQDFSKKRFVINGNDATVSMAGSNKKTDYKVVEIRYDSDQGYLYIFAFHDGSPIVLFTQSGNASDDSVSFKTTANGELRNLFSNFSAN
;
A
#
# COMPACT_ATOMS: atom_id res chain seq x y z
N MET A 1 -9.47 -6.74 31.32
CA MET A 1 -8.96 -7.84 30.46
C MET A 1 -8.41 -7.20 29.20
N LYS A 2 -7.32 -7.71 28.61
CA LYS A 2 -6.80 -7.17 27.34
C LYS A 2 -7.66 -7.72 26.20
N THR A 3 -8.05 -6.84 25.28
CA THR A 3 -8.95 -7.18 24.18
C THR A 3 -8.37 -6.74 22.84
N LYS A 4 -8.93 -7.29 21.76
CA LYS A 4 -8.67 -6.90 20.37
C LYS A 4 -9.98 -6.87 19.60
N TYR A 5 -10.00 -6.22 18.46
CA TYR A 5 -11.15 -6.26 17.56
C TYR A 5 -10.94 -7.28 16.44
N CYS A 6 -11.98 -8.05 16.14
CA CYS A 6 -11.96 -8.95 14.99
C CYS A 6 -12.02 -8.12 13.69
N PRO A 7 -11.06 -8.26 12.76
CA PRO A 7 -11.08 -7.50 11.50
C PRO A 7 -12.34 -7.84 10.71
N ASN A 8 -12.69 -9.13 10.61
CA ASN A 8 -13.82 -9.58 9.82
C ASN A 8 -15.19 -9.08 10.32
N CYS A 9 -15.45 -8.94 11.62
CA CYS A 9 -16.79 -8.56 12.12
C CYS A 9 -16.87 -7.29 12.95
N GLY A 10 -15.73 -6.69 13.32
CA GLY A 10 -15.72 -5.45 14.11
C GLY A 10 -16.00 -5.62 15.59
N LYS A 11 -16.25 -6.84 16.10
CA LYS A 11 -16.53 -7.08 17.52
C LYS A 11 -15.24 -7.22 18.33
N GLU A 12 -15.26 -6.66 19.53
CA GLU A 12 -14.24 -6.82 20.55
C GLU A 12 -14.25 -8.27 21.09
N ILE A 13 -13.07 -8.84 21.27
CA ILE A 13 -12.85 -10.21 21.78
C ILE A 13 -11.59 -10.24 22.66
N ASP A 14 -11.34 -11.37 23.32
CA ASP A 14 -10.10 -11.60 24.07
C ASP A 14 -8.85 -11.50 23.18
N ILE A 15 -7.80 -10.83 23.66
CA ILE A 15 -6.54 -10.65 22.93
C ILE A 15 -5.93 -11.99 22.49
N ASN A 16 -6.07 -13.04 23.29
CA ASN A 16 -5.50 -14.37 23.05
C ASN A 16 -6.44 -15.30 22.28
N ALA A 17 -7.63 -14.83 21.89
CA ALA A 17 -8.56 -15.63 21.11
C ALA A 17 -7.94 -16.00 19.75
N SER A 18 -7.84 -17.29 19.46
CA SER A 18 -7.47 -17.84 18.15
C SER A 18 -8.66 -17.92 17.18
N LYS A 19 -9.88 -17.81 17.71
CA LYS A 19 -11.14 -17.78 16.96
C LYS A 19 -12.09 -16.73 17.52
N CYS A 20 -12.69 -15.93 16.65
CA CYS A 20 -13.74 -14.98 17.02
C CYS A 20 -15.01 -15.73 17.41
N THR A 21 -15.51 -15.50 18.63
CA THR A 21 -16.76 -16.09 19.15
C THR A 21 -18.02 -15.53 18.49
N HIS A 22 -17.92 -14.39 17.80
CA HIS A 22 -19.06 -13.74 17.13
C HIS A 22 -19.26 -14.15 15.68
N CYS A 23 -18.17 -14.37 14.92
CA CYS A 23 -18.27 -14.67 13.49
C CYS A 23 -17.47 -15.91 13.04
N GLY A 24 -16.77 -16.57 13.96
CA GLY A 24 -15.97 -17.77 13.65
C GLY A 24 -14.66 -17.52 12.91
N PHE A 25 -14.28 -16.26 12.66
CA PHE A 25 -13.00 -15.89 12.05
C PHE A 25 -11.82 -16.51 12.83
N ILE A 26 -10.91 -17.17 12.13
CA ILE A 26 -9.70 -17.77 12.70
C ILE A 26 -8.54 -16.80 12.51
N PHE A 27 -7.89 -16.45 13.62
CA PHE A 27 -6.69 -15.62 13.61
C PHE A 27 -5.49 -16.50 13.32
N ASN A 28 -4.76 -16.18 12.26
CA ASN A 28 -3.56 -16.95 11.94
C ASN A 28 -2.48 -16.65 12.99
N ASN A 29 -1.99 -17.71 13.64
CA ASN A 29 -1.23 -17.65 14.90
C ASN A 29 0.18 -17.05 14.77
N SER A 30 0.57 -16.59 13.58
CA SER A 30 1.80 -15.81 13.37
C SER A 30 1.80 -14.46 14.11
N GLN A 31 0.64 -14.04 14.63
CA GLN A 31 0.43 -12.71 15.22
C GLN A 31 0.36 -12.70 16.77
N ASN A 32 0.52 -13.86 17.43
CA ASN A 32 0.54 -13.96 18.90
C ASN A 32 1.92 -14.35 19.45
N GLN A 33 3.00 -13.75 18.91
CA GLN A 33 4.22 -13.62 19.69
C GLN A 33 4.15 -12.27 20.41
N ALA A 34 3.86 -12.31 21.72
CA ALA A 34 4.32 -11.25 22.61
C ALA A 34 5.80 -10.96 22.29
N PRO A 35 6.30 -9.72 22.41
CA PRO A 35 7.71 -9.43 22.18
C PRO A 35 8.54 -10.36 23.06
N GLN A 36 9.09 -11.41 22.46
CA GLN A 36 10.12 -12.20 23.11
C GLN A 36 11.29 -11.24 23.18
N GLN A 37 11.60 -10.81 24.40
CA GLN A 37 12.85 -10.11 24.67
C GLN A 37 13.95 -10.85 23.92
N PRO A 38 14.72 -10.18 23.04
CA PRO A 38 15.82 -10.84 22.37
C PRO A 38 16.73 -11.40 23.46
N ALA A 39 16.96 -12.72 23.44
CA ALA A 39 18.00 -13.35 24.23
C ALA A 39 19.30 -12.53 24.05
N PRO A 40 20.11 -12.35 25.12
CA PRO A 40 21.23 -11.41 25.10
C PRO A 40 22.19 -11.76 23.96
N GLN A 41 22.11 -10.96 22.88
CA GLN A 41 22.98 -11.14 21.73
C GLN A 41 24.37 -10.66 22.15
N ARG A 42 25.31 -11.61 22.17
CA ARG A 42 26.74 -11.31 22.37
C ARG A 42 27.18 -10.30 21.30
N PRO A 43 27.96 -9.26 21.65
CA PRO A 43 28.34 -8.22 20.69
C PRO A 43 29.12 -8.84 19.53
N ARG A 44 28.53 -8.80 18.34
CA ARG A 44 29.20 -9.16 17.09
C ARG A 44 30.23 -8.08 16.78
N LYS A 45 31.50 -8.41 17.02
CA LYS A 45 32.66 -7.57 16.67
C LYS A 45 32.64 -7.29 15.17
N SER A 46 32.36 -6.04 14.78
CA SER A 46 32.41 -5.65 13.37
C SER A 46 33.84 -5.68 12.86
N SER A 47 34.06 -6.41 11.76
CA SER A 47 35.35 -6.50 11.09
C SER A 47 35.58 -5.23 10.29
N LYS A 48 36.39 -4.32 10.83
CA LYS A 48 36.81 -3.05 10.19
C LYS A 48 37.68 -3.24 8.93
N LYS A 49 37.84 -4.47 8.41
CA LYS A 49 38.67 -4.75 7.22
C LYS A 49 38.02 -4.30 5.90
N PHE A 50 36.70 -4.09 5.86
CA PHE A 50 36.01 -3.70 4.63
C PHE A 50 36.06 -2.18 4.34
N ILE A 51 36.29 -1.35 5.37
CA ILE A 51 36.36 0.12 5.23
C ILE A 51 37.66 0.56 4.53
N TYR A 52 38.77 -0.13 4.77
CA TYR A 52 40.05 0.21 4.13
C TYR A 52 40.06 -0.09 2.63
N VAL A 53 39.30 -1.09 2.16
CA VAL A 53 39.22 -1.46 0.74
C VAL A 53 38.46 -0.41 -0.07
N LEU A 54 37.34 0.09 0.45
CA LEU A 54 36.58 1.19 -0.17
C LEU A 54 37.34 2.53 -0.14
N SER A 55 38.09 2.79 0.93
CA SER A 55 38.94 3.99 1.03
C SER A 55 40.07 4.00 0.00
N CYS A 56 40.78 2.88 -0.18
CA CYS A 56 41.84 2.78 -1.19
C CYS A 56 41.30 2.90 -2.63
N LEU A 57 40.11 2.34 -2.91
CA LEU A 57 39.53 2.36 -4.25
C LEU A 57 39.04 3.77 -4.65
N LEU A 58 38.53 4.56 -3.69
CA LEU A 58 38.12 5.94 -3.91
C LEU A 58 39.32 6.86 -4.20
N ILE A 59 40.45 6.68 -3.51
CA ILE A 59 41.67 7.47 -3.72
C ILE A 59 42.27 7.19 -5.12
N LEU A 60 42.18 5.95 -5.60
CA LEU A 60 42.66 5.54 -6.92
C LEU A 60 41.83 6.15 -8.06
N LEU A 61 40.51 6.26 -7.88
CA LEU A 61 39.62 6.92 -8.86
C LEU A 61 39.83 8.43 -8.93
N ILE A 62 40.14 9.08 -7.79
CA ILE A 62 40.42 10.53 -7.76
C ILE A 62 41.78 10.84 -8.42
N ALA A 63 42.79 9.98 -8.24
CA ALA A 63 44.09 10.14 -8.89
C ALA A 63 44.02 9.97 -10.42
N LEU A 64 43.25 8.97 -10.90
CA LEU A 64 43.04 8.74 -12.33
C LEU A 64 42.14 9.80 -12.98
N GLY A 65 41.05 10.20 -12.30
CA GLY A 65 40.15 11.26 -12.77
C GLY A 65 40.80 12.64 -12.79
N GLY A 66 41.64 12.95 -11.80
CA GLY A 66 42.40 14.20 -11.74
C GLY A 66 43.44 14.34 -12.87
N TYR A 67 44.05 13.23 -13.30
CA TYR A 67 45.01 13.23 -14.41
C TYR A 67 44.35 13.52 -15.77
N ALA A 68 43.12 13.02 -15.99
CA ALA A 68 42.34 13.29 -17.20
C ALA A 68 41.89 14.76 -17.32
N ILE A 69 41.60 15.43 -16.20
CA ILE A 69 41.21 16.85 -16.18
C ILE A 69 42.43 17.78 -16.28
N TYR A 70 43.61 17.35 -15.80
CA TYR A 70 44.85 18.15 -15.84
C TYR A 70 45.37 18.39 -17.26
N THR A 71 45.14 17.46 -18.20
CA THR A 71 45.72 17.53 -19.54
C THR A 71 44.89 18.32 -20.57
N ASN A 72 43.67 18.74 -20.23
CA ASN A 72 42.82 19.56 -21.09
C ASN A 72 42.63 20.97 -20.55
N ARG A 73 43.68 21.79 -20.69
CA ARG A 73 43.57 23.26 -20.64
C ARG A 73 43.81 23.85 -22.03
N ARG A 74 42.73 24.24 -22.72
CA ARG A 74 42.77 25.27 -23.77
C ARG A 74 42.11 26.54 -23.22
N PRO A 75 42.75 27.72 -23.33
CA PRO A 75 42.18 28.98 -22.89
C PRO A 75 41.54 29.75 -24.06
N SER A 76 40.41 30.41 -23.80
CA SER A 76 39.89 31.64 -24.45
C SER A 76 38.66 32.04 -23.62
N PHE A 77 38.68 33.05 -22.72
CA PHE A 77 38.65 34.50 -22.96
C PHE A 77 37.43 34.85 -23.84
N ASN A 78 36.35 35.48 -23.37
CA ASN A 78 36.13 36.79 -22.72
C ASN A 78 34.61 36.81 -22.32
N GLN A 79 34.00 37.68 -21.51
CA GLN A 79 34.34 38.89 -20.76
C GLN A 79 33.04 39.32 -20.04
N SER A 80 33.14 39.69 -18.76
CA SER A 80 32.31 40.65 -18.00
C SER A 80 30.78 40.39 -17.90
N GLN A 81 30.06 40.78 -16.84
CA GLN A 81 30.30 41.68 -15.72
C GLN A 81 29.25 41.38 -14.62
N SER A 82 29.53 41.87 -13.42
CA SER A 82 28.69 42.05 -12.22
C SER A 82 27.20 42.44 -12.51
N SER A 83 26.20 42.29 -11.63
CA SER A 83 26.14 42.70 -10.21
C SER A 83 24.80 42.28 -9.56
N HIS A 84 24.84 42.03 -8.25
CA HIS A 84 23.91 42.43 -7.17
C HIS A 84 22.41 42.02 -7.09
N SER A 85 22.11 41.57 -5.85
CA SER A 85 20.97 41.91 -4.96
C SER A 85 19.56 41.37 -5.21
N SER A 86 19.16 40.49 -4.28
CA SER A 86 17.85 40.34 -3.61
C SER A 86 16.66 41.20 -4.06
N SER A 87 15.54 40.54 -4.37
CA SER A 87 14.26 40.69 -3.63
C SER A 87 13.15 39.79 -4.21
N SER A 88 12.35 39.26 -3.29
CA SER A 88 10.99 38.71 -3.37
C SER A 88 10.24 38.72 -4.71
N SER A 89 9.64 37.58 -5.07
CA SER A 89 8.18 37.46 -5.28
C SER A 89 7.75 36.03 -5.61
N SER A 90 6.59 35.70 -5.07
CA SER A 90 5.85 34.45 -5.11
C SER A 90 5.39 34.07 -6.52
N SER A 91 5.35 32.78 -6.84
CA SER A 91 4.25 32.18 -7.62
C SER A 91 4.35 30.66 -7.59
N ASN A 92 3.22 30.04 -7.23
CA ASN A 92 2.97 28.61 -7.30
C ASN A 92 2.97 28.16 -8.76
N THR A 93 3.55 26.99 -9.02
CA THR A 93 3.24 26.21 -10.22
C THR A 93 3.24 24.73 -9.86
N ASP A 94 2.07 24.24 -9.46
CA ASP A 94 1.77 22.81 -9.37
C ASP A 94 1.61 22.25 -10.78
N ASN A 95 2.58 21.46 -11.23
CA ASN A 95 2.47 20.66 -12.44
C ASN A 95 1.93 19.26 -12.08
N ASN A 96 0.60 19.11 -11.98
CA ASN A 96 -0.02 17.80 -12.00
C ASN A 96 -0.34 17.41 -13.44
N SER A 97 0.49 16.55 -14.02
CA SER A 97 0.27 15.97 -15.34
C SER A 97 -0.71 14.80 -15.22
N SER A 98 -2.00 15.09 -15.36
CA SER A 98 -3.04 14.08 -15.58
C SER A 98 -3.10 13.71 -17.06
N SER A 99 -2.41 12.62 -17.42
CA SER A 99 -2.58 11.96 -18.72
C SER A 99 -3.92 11.22 -18.77
N GLN A 100 -4.98 11.96 -19.12
CA GLN A 100 -6.22 11.38 -19.62
C GLN A 100 -5.94 10.69 -20.96
N SER A 101 -6.02 9.36 -20.97
CA SER A 101 -6.14 8.57 -22.20
C SER A 101 -7.54 7.98 -22.25
N SER A 102 -8.36 8.56 -23.12
CA SER A 102 -9.69 8.12 -23.48
C SER A 102 -9.62 7.02 -24.54
N SER A 103 -10.19 5.85 -24.26
CA SER A 103 -10.66 4.92 -25.30
C SER A 103 -11.83 4.08 -24.74
N SER A 104 -12.80 3.83 -25.61
CA SER A 104 -14.22 3.69 -25.33
C SER A 104 -14.73 2.31 -24.85
N SER A 105 -15.90 2.38 -24.20
CA SER A 105 -16.99 1.38 -24.08
C SER A 105 -16.92 0.24 -23.05
N TYR A 106 -17.08 0.61 -21.77
CA TYR A 106 -18.00 0.00 -20.80
C TYR A 106 -18.15 1.02 -19.64
N HIS A 107 -19.31 1.64 -19.48
CA HIS A 107 -19.54 2.61 -18.39
C HIS A 107 -20.09 1.87 -17.18
N ASP A 108 -19.19 1.44 -16.30
CA ASP A 108 -19.56 1.15 -14.92
C ASP A 108 -20.20 2.42 -14.34
N ASN A 109 -21.48 2.36 -13.91
CA ASN A 109 -22.10 3.44 -13.13
C ASN A 109 -21.57 3.39 -11.69
N ILE A 110 -20.26 3.57 -11.54
CA ILE A 110 -19.55 3.58 -10.27
C ILE A 110 -19.48 5.02 -9.80
N ASN A 111 -20.23 5.31 -8.74
CA ASN A 111 -20.28 6.62 -8.13
C ASN A 111 -19.18 6.78 -7.07
N TRP A 112 -17.93 6.78 -7.54
CA TRP A 112 -16.74 6.90 -6.71
C TRP A 112 -15.71 7.79 -7.40
N ASP A 113 -15.43 8.94 -6.81
CA ASP A 113 -14.48 9.93 -7.31
C ASP A 113 -13.40 10.27 -6.28
N SER A 114 -12.45 11.14 -6.63
CA SER A 114 -11.35 11.54 -5.76
C SER A 114 -11.81 12.27 -4.50
N SER A 115 -12.88 13.07 -4.56
CA SER A 115 -13.40 13.79 -3.40
C SER A 115 -14.02 12.84 -2.38
N LYS A 116 -14.77 11.85 -2.87
CA LYS A 116 -15.31 10.75 -2.05
C LYS A 116 -14.21 9.89 -1.46
N ALA A 117 -13.17 9.56 -2.24
CA ALA A 117 -12.02 8.81 -1.75
C ALA A 117 -11.32 9.54 -0.60
N SER A 118 -11.10 10.87 -0.71
CA SER A 118 -10.49 11.65 0.38
C SER A 118 -11.36 11.70 1.64
N SER A 119 -12.67 11.95 1.51
CA SER A 119 -13.55 11.97 2.70
C SER A 119 -13.72 10.58 3.33
N PHE A 120 -13.68 9.53 2.52
CA PHE A 120 -13.66 8.15 3.00
C PHE A 120 -12.38 7.86 3.79
N ASP A 121 -11.22 8.35 3.33
CA ASP A 121 -9.91 8.16 3.97
C ASP A 121 -9.92 8.60 5.45
N ASP A 122 -10.40 9.80 5.73
CA ASP A 122 -10.48 10.37 7.09
C ASP A 122 -11.32 9.50 8.03
N GLN A 123 -12.49 9.04 7.54
CA GLN A 123 -13.39 8.21 8.33
C GLN A 123 -12.88 6.77 8.46
N PHE A 124 -12.25 6.23 7.43
CA PHE A 124 -11.62 4.91 7.46
C PHE A 124 -10.46 4.90 8.46
N GLN A 125 -9.62 5.94 8.49
CA GLN A 125 -8.54 6.06 9.46
C GLN A 125 -9.07 6.16 10.89
N SER A 126 -10.18 6.90 11.10
CA SER A 126 -10.85 6.97 12.40
C SER A 126 -11.35 5.59 12.86
N TRP A 127 -11.95 4.82 11.95
CA TRP A 127 -12.34 3.44 12.21
C TRP A 127 -11.13 2.52 12.48
N ALA A 128 -10.06 2.63 11.70
CA ALA A 128 -8.85 1.82 11.86
C ALA A 128 -8.20 2.05 13.22
N ASN A 129 -8.11 3.33 13.64
CA ASN A 129 -7.60 3.72 14.96
C ASN A 129 -8.44 3.11 16.10
N LYS A 130 -9.77 3.15 16.00
CA LYS A 130 -10.69 2.50 16.97
C LYS A 130 -10.43 0.99 17.06
N MET A 131 -10.10 0.36 15.94
CA MET A 131 -9.82 -1.07 15.84
C MET A 131 -8.38 -1.45 16.24
N HIS A 132 -7.53 -0.47 16.56
CA HIS A 132 -6.08 -0.64 16.78
C HIS A 132 -5.37 -1.27 15.57
N GLN A 133 -5.72 -0.80 14.37
CA GLN A 133 -5.18 -1.27 13.08
C GLN A 133 -4.63 -0.06 12.31
N SER A 134 -3.62 -0.30 11.47
CA SER A 134 -2.91 0.77 10.73
C SER A 134 -2.79 0.38 9.26
N TYR A 135 -3.71 0.89 8.45
CA TYR A 135 -3.80 0.55 7.03
C TYR A 135 -3.08 1.57 6.14
N THR A 136 -2.45 1.08 5.08
CA THR A 136 -1.95 1.87 3.95
C THR A 136 -2.85 1.67 2.73
N SER A 137 -3.02 2.72 1.92
CA SER A 137 -3.78 2.70 0.67
C SER A 137 -2.90 2.42 -0.55
N GLY A 138 -3.46 1.73 -1.53
CA GLY A 138 -2.94 1.65 -2.89
C GLY A 138 -2.28 0.33 -3.24
N ASP A 139 -1.47 0.39 -4.30
CA ASP A 139 -0.76 -0.75 -4.87
C ASP A 139 0.16 -1.41 -3.84
N THR A 140 0.10 -2.73 -3.75
CA THR A 140 0.85 -3.49 -2.75
C THR A 140 1.14 -4.92 -3.20
N THR A 141 2.10 -5.57 -2.56
CA THR A 141 2.23 -7.03 -2.64
C THR A 141 1.93 -7.61 -1.27
N PHE A 142 0.88 -8.42 -1.20
CA PHE A 142 0.40 -9.01 0.03
C PHE A 142 0.28 -10.52 -0.15
N ASP A 143 0.93 -11.28 0.74
CA ASP A 143 0.93 -12.75 0.71
C ASP A 143 1.36 -13.34 -0.66
N GLY A 144 2.33 -12.70 -1.31
CA GLY A 144 2.85 -13.12 -2.62
C GLY A 144 1.97 -12.77 -3.82
N VAL A 145 0.90 -11.99 -3.63
CA VAL A 145 0.02 -11.50 -4.70
C VAL A 145 0.18 -9.99 -4.84
N SER A 146 0.43 -9.52 -6.07
CA SER A 146 0.52 -8.08 -6.36
C SER A 146 -0.85 -7.50 -6.70
N TYR A 147 -1.32 -6.57 -5.88
CA TYR A 147 -2.58 -5.85 -6.05
C TYR A 147 -2.30 -4.46 -6.65
N PRO A 148 -2.98 -4.04 -7.74
CA PRO A 148 -4.00 -4.77 -8.52
C PRO A 148 -3.43 -5.64 -9.66
N GLN A 149 -2.11 -5.67 -9.86
CA GLN A 149 -1.47 -6.23 -11.06
C GLN A 149 -1.79 -7.70 -11.35
N ASP A 150 -2.11 -8.48 -10.33
CA ASP A 150 -2.43 -9.90 -10.43
C ASP A 150 -3.92 -10.20 -10.46
N PHE A 151 -4.80 -9.19 -10.49
CA PHE A 151 -6.26 -9.37 -10.65
C PHE A 151 -6.64 -10.24 -11.85
N SER A 152 -5.85 -10.18 -12.92
CA SER A 152 -6.06 -11.01 -14.12
C SER A 152 -5.16 -12.24 -14.22
N LYS A 153 -4.26 -12.44 -13.25
CA LYS A 153 -3.27 -13.54 -13.26
C LYS A 153 -3.57 -14.61 -12.22
N LYS A 154 -4.12 -14.23 -11.07
CA LYS A 154 -4.47 -15.14 -9.99
C LYS A 154 -5.96 -15.45 -10.03
N ARG A 155 -6.33 -16.64 -9.55
CA ARG A 155 -7.73 -17.00 -9.33
C ARG A 155 -8.22 -16.38 -8.02
N PHE A 156 -9.19 -15.49 -8.09
CA PHE A 156 -9.84 -14.91 -6.92
C PHE A 156 -11.00 -15.80 -6.49
N VAL A 157 -10.97 -16.25 -5.24
CA VAL A 157 -12.04 -17.06 -4.64
C VAL A 157 -12.75 -16.21 -3.60
N ILE A 158 -13.93 -15.69 -3.93
CA ILE A 158 -14.70 -14.80 -3.06
C ILE A 158 -15.87 -15.58 -2.46
N ASN A 159 -15.93 -15.68 -1.14
CA ASN A 159 -16.92 -16.47 -0.40
C ASN A 159 -16.98 -17.95 -0.85
N GLY A 160 -15.85 -18.50 -1.29
CA GLY A 160 -15.74 -19.89 -1.74
C GLY A 160 -16.04 -20.13 -3.22
N ASN A 161 -16.42 -19.10 -3.98
CA ASN A 161 -16.67 -19.20 -5.42
C ASN A 161 -15.61 -18.45 -6.22
N ASP A 162 -15.27 -18.96 -7.39
CA ASP A 162 -14.41 -18.25 -8.33
C ASP A 162 -15.08 -16.94 -8.77
N ALA A 163 -14.27 -15.88 -8.85
CA ALA A 163 -14.72 -14.56 -9.21
C ALA A 163 -13.66 -13.84 -10.05
N THR A 164 -14.13 -12.96 -10.92
CA THR A 164 -13.30 -12.07 -11.72
C THR A 164 -13.26 -10.68 -11.10
N VAL A 165 -12.06 -10.10 -11.04
CA VAL A 165 -11.81 -8.81 -10.38
C VAL A 165 -11.07 -7.90 -11.35
N SER A 166 -11.41 -6.62 -11.34
CA SER A 166 -10.63 -5.58 -12.02
C SER A 166 -10.72 -4.25 -11.26
N MET A 167 -9.83 -3.31 -11.56
CA MET A 167 -10.03 -1.93 -11.12
C MET A 167 -11.24 -1.32 -11.83
N ALA A 168 -11.95 -0.44 -11.12
CA ALA A 168 -12.95 0.45 -11.70
C ALA A 168 -12.31 1.31 -12.81
N GLY A 169 -13.08 1.59 -13.87
CA GLY A 169 -12.58 2.28 -15.06
C GLY A 169 -11.86 1.37 -16.08
N SER A 170 -11.63 0.09 -15.75
CA SER A 170 -11.18 -0.88 -16.75
C SER A 170 -12.31 -1.22 -17.75
N ASN A 171 -11.94 -1.46 -19.01
CA ASN A 171 -12.86 -1.88 -20.07
C ASN A 171 -13.28 -3.36 -19.98
N LYS A 172 -12.87 -4.09 -18.94
CA LYS A 172 -13.18 -5.51 -18.75
C LYS A 172 -14.52 -5.65 -18.04
N LYS A 173 -15.36 -6.59 -18.48
CA LYS A 173 -16.52 -7.01 -17.69
C LYS A 173 -16.06 -8.03 -16.65
N THR A 174 -16.13 -7.67 -15.37
CA THR A 174 -15.74 -8.52 -14.24
C THR A 174 -16.79 -8.45 -13.14
N ASP A 175 -16.85 -9.47 -12.28
CA ASP A 175 -17.82 -9.57 -11.19
C ASP A 175 -17.62 -8.46 -10.14
N TYR A 176 -16.37 -8.08 -9.89
CA TYR A 176 -16.00 -7.04 -8.92
C TYR A 176 -15.19 -5.93 -9.58
N LYS A 177 -15.55 -4.69 -9.25
CA LYS A 177 -14.89 -3.45 -9.69
C LYS A 177 -14.29 -2.72 -8.50
N VAL A 178 -12.99 -2.87 -8.32
CA VAL A 178 -12.23 -2.35 -7.19
C VAL A 178 -11.97 -0.86 -7.35
N VAL A 179 -12.27 -0.10 -6.31
CA VAL A 179 -11.99 1.34 -6.26
C VAL A 179 -10.91 1.71 -5.28
N GLU A 180 -10.65 0.87 -4.27
CA GLU A 180 -9.70 1.16 -3.20
C GLU A 180 -9.19 -0.15 -2.57
N ILE A 181 -7.90 -0.18 -2.22
CA ILE A 181 -7.21 -1.32 -1.60
C ILE A 181 -6.54 -0.81 -0.34
N ARG A 182 -6.79 -1.46 0.81
CA ARG A 182 -6.23 -1.07 2.11
C ARG A 182 -5.56 -2.27 2.76
N TYR A 183 -4.29 -2.15 3.14
CA TYR A 183 -3.56 -3.24 3.77
C TYR A 183 -2.86 -2.80 5.06
N ASP A 184 -2.88 -3.66 6.07
CA ASP A 184 -2.14 -3.55 7.32
C ASP A 184 -1.10 -4.69 7.30
N SER A 185 0.15 -4.33 7.01
CA SER A 185 1.25 -5.29 6.89
C SER A 185 1.62 -5.94 8.21
N ASP A 186 1.46 -5.21 9.30
CA ASP A 186 1.86 -5.66 10.63
C ASP A 186 0.90 -6.76 11.10
N GLN A 187 -0.40 -6.50 10.94
CA GLN A 187 -1.45 -7.45 11.32
C GLN A 187 -1.70 -8.53 10.26
N GLY A 188 -1.22 -8.33 9.03
CA GLY A 188 -1.44 -9.24 7.92
C GLY A 188 -2.90 -9.25 7.46
N TYR A 189 -3.49 -8.07 7.29
CA TYR A 189 -4.88 -7.88 6.87
C TYR A 189 -4.96 -7.04 5.59
N LEU A 190 -5.89 -7.37 4.70
CA LEU A 190 -6.15 -6.60 3.50
C LEU A 190 -7.65 -6.51 3.22
N TYR A 191 -8.13 -5.29 2.99
CA TYR A 191 -9.47 -4.99 2.49
C TYR A 191 -9.43 -4.51 1.05
N ILE A 192 -10.44 -4.93 0.30
CA ILE A 192 -10.77 -4.42 -1.03
C ILE A 192 -12.16 -3.79 -0.94
N PHE A 193 -12.26 -2.54 -1.37
CA PHE A 193 -13.52 -1.82 -1.53
C PHE A 193 -13.88 -1.85 -3.02
N ALA A 194 -15.05 -2.40 -3.34
CA ALA A 194 -15.42 -2.69 -4.71
C ALA A 194 -16.92 -2.53 -4.93
N PHE A 195 -17.32 -2.51 -6.20
CA PHE A 195 -18.71 -2.65 -6.61
C PHE A 195 -18.92 -4.06 -7.19
N HIS A 196 -19.98 -4.72 -6.77
CA HIS A 196 -20.47 -5.98 -7.33
C HIS A 196 -21.89 -5.74 -7.84
N ASP A 197 -22.10 -5.89 -9.15
CA ASP A 197 -23.36 -5.54 -9.83
C ASP A 197 -23.87 -4.13 -9.46
N GLY A 198 -22.95 -3.16 -9.40
CA GLY A 198 -23.24 -1.77 -9.05
C GLY A 198 -23.52 -1.51 -7.56
N SER A 199 -23.52 -2.55 -6.71
CA SER A 199 -23.69 -2.40 -5.26
C SER A 199 -22.35 -2.36 -4.53
N PRO A 200 -22.14 -1.42 -3.57
CA PRO A 200 -20.89 -1.36 -2.81
C PRO A 200 -20.71 -2.60 -1.93
N ILE A 201 -19.51 -3.17 -1.96
CA ILE A 201 -19.12 -4.33 -1.17
C ILE A 201 -17.71 -4.16 -0.63
N VAL A 202 -17.49 -4.68 0.59
CA VAL A 202 -16.18 -4.69 1.23
C VAL A 202 -15.73 -6.14 1.38
N LEU A 203 -14.61 -6.47 0.74
CA LEU A 203 -13.99 -7.78 0.78
C LEU A 203 -12.79 -7.76 1.71
N PHE A 204 -12.52 -8.88 2.37
CA PHE A 204 -11.48 -9.01 3.37
C PHE A 204 -10.68 -10.30 3.17
N THR A 205 -9.37 -10.20 3.35
CA THR A 205 -8.46 -11.35 3.45
C THR A 205 -7.38 -11.12 4.52
N GLN A 206 -6.69 -12.19 4.87
CA GLN A 206 -5.54 -12.20 5.79
C GLN A 206 -4.40 -13.03 5.21
N SER A 207 -3.17 -12.83 5.70
CA SER A 207 -2.01 -13.63 5.29
C SER A 207 -2.25 -15.12 5.53
N GLY A 208 -1.79 -15.98 4.64
CA GLY A 208 -2.07 -17.41 4.63
C GLY A 208 -3.35 -17.81 3.88
N ASN A 209 -4.07 -16.85 3.29
CA ASN A 209 -5.21 -17.12 2.41
C ASN A 209 -4.83 -17.12 0.91
N ALA A 210 -3.57 -16.78 0.58
CA ALA A 210 -3.04 -16.92 -0.76
C ALA A 210 -2.29 -18.26 -0.93
N SER A 211 -2.21 -18.68 -2.17
CA SER A 211 -1.47 -19.83 -2.68
C SER A 211 -0.78 -19.42 -3.98
N ASP A 212 -0.03 -20.35 -4.58
CA ASP A 212 0.69 -20.10 -5.83
C ASP A 212 -0.24 -19.66 -6.98
N ASP A 213 -1.49 -20.11 -7.00
CA ASP A 213 -2.42 -19.82 -8.11
C ASP A 213 -3.68 -19.06 -7.70
N SER A 214 -3.97 -18.94 -6.40
CA SER A 214 -5.24 -18.38 -5.94
C SER A 214 -5.15 -17.60 -4.65
N VAL A 215 -6.07 -16.67 -4.47
CA VAL A 215 -6.26 -15.95 -3.21
C VAL A 215 -7.72 -15.95 -2.81
N SER A 216 -7.97 -16.27 -1.55
CA SER A 216 -9.33 -16.30 -0.99
C SER A 216 -9.66 -14.99 -0.29
N PHE A 217 -10.85 -14.47 -0.58
CA PHE A 217 -11.47 -13.34 0.09
C PHE A 217 -12.85 -13.75 0.61
N LYS A 218 -13.35 -13.00 1.59
CA LYS A 218 -14.75 -13.06 2.01
C LYS A 218 -15.35 -11.67 2.05
N THR A 219 -16.66 -11.58 1.92
CA THR A 219 -17.36 -10.34 2.29
C THR A 219 -17.19 -10.13 3.79
N THR A 220 -16.73 -8.94 4.18
CA THR A 220 -16.58 -8.63 5.60
C THR A 220 -17.93 -8.66 6.31
N ALA A 221 -17.96 -9.19 7.52
CA ALA A 221 -19.12 -9.08 8.43
C ALA A 221 -19.11 -7.77 9.23
N ASN A 222 -18.11 -6.91 9.03
CA ASN A 222 -17.94 -5.66 9.76
C ASN A 222 -18.98 -4.64 9.29
N GLY A 223 -20.04 -4.48 10.07
CA GLY A 223 -21.15 -3.58 9.73
C GLY A 223 -20.73 -2.11 9.64
N GLU A 224 -19.77 -1.67 10.47
CA GLU A 224 -19.28 -0.29 10.44
C GLU A 224 -18.57 0.01 9.11
N LEU A 225 -17.68 -0.87 8.65
CA LEU A 225 -17.01 -0.70 7.36
C LEU A 225 -17.97 -0.76 6.18
N ARG A 226 -18.93 -1.69 6.21
CA ARG A 226 -19.94 -1.82 5.15
C ARG A 226 -20.78 -0.55 5.03
N ASN A 227 -21.23 -0.01 6.15
CA ASN A 227 -22.00 1.23 6.19
C ASN A 227 -21.15 2.42 5.76
N LEU A 228 -19.91 2.50 6.25
CA LEU A 228 -18.97 3.55 5.89
C LEU A 228 -18.80 3.62 4.37
N PHE A 229 -18.42 2.52 3.72
CA PHE A 229 -18.23 2.51 2.27
C PHE A 229 -19.53 2.77 1.50
N SER A 230 -20.66 2.23 1.97
CA SER A 230 -21.97 2.46 1.35
C SER A 230 -22.38 3.94 1.36
N ASN A 231 -22.10 4.67 2.45
CA ASN A 231 -22.43 6.09 2.58
C ASN A 231 -21.70 6.97 1.55
N PHE A 232 -20.47 6.61 1.18
CA PHE A 232 -19.68 7.32 0.17
C PHE A 232 -19.98 6.85 -1.27
N SER A 233 -20.57 5.68 -1.41
CA SER A 233 -20.89 5.05 -2.69
C SER A 233 -22.35 5.25 -3.11
N ALA A 234 -23.18 5.85 -2.25
CA ALA A 234 -24.55 6.20 -2.55
C ALA A 234 -24.63 7.30 -3.63
N ASN A 235 -25.68 7.22 -4.44
CA ASN A 235 -26.05 8.23 -5.44
C ASN A 235 -26.67 9.47 -4.83
#